data_AF-A0A1R1LHY2-F1
#
_entry.id   AF-A0A1R1LHY2-F1
#
_cell.length_a   1.000
_cell.length_b   1.000
_cell.length_c   1.000
_cell.angle_alpha   90.00
_cell.angle_beta   90.00
_cell.angle_gamma   90.00
#
_symmetry.space_group_name_H-M   'P 1'
#
loop_
_entity.id
_entity.type
_entity.pdbx_description
1 polymer ?
#
loop_
_entity_poly.entity_id
_entity_poly.type
_entity_poly.pdbx_seq_one_letter_code
_entity_poly.pdbx_strand_id
1 'polypeptide(L)'
;MFRQAVFVVISLLLLSACGPSHQEVADEYKQRILKKKTEIVAAAKLLQDVLFQKQDQQNQGSLPLCEDTKIPLVFSRYGNSSNTTIAMHQWLLNLDNRSHKIPFNLTSSYQLREALDWSSEPNPQDSIKDEKAEEGFREIFENVLGLEYLVLNQTLDFQEPRMLTVDQYRPGAVSVSMYVLSISPPAVLCQSSFTAETPDKVTSHQFSDFPDLGNANFAIRSSLFDQAREAQLAILKKVSANVK
;
A
#
# COMPACT_ATOMS: atom_id res chain seq x y z
N MET A 1 -35.37 6.79 -51.51
CA MET A 1 -35.50 6.23 -50.14
C MET A 1 -34.18 5.68 -49.54
N PHE A 2 -33.05 5.62 -50.26
CA PHE A 2 -31.79 5.06 -49.71
C PHE A 2 -30.84 6.06 -49.02
N ARG A 3 -31.10 7.37 -49.07
CA ARG A 3 -30.19 8.39 -48.48
C ARG A 3 -30.45 8.71 -47.00
N GLN A 4 -31.63 8.38 -46.47
CA GLN A 4 -31.97 8.65 -45.07
C GLN A 4 -31.57 7.52 -44.11
N ALA A 5 -31.43 6.28 -44.60
CA ALA A 5 -30.99 5.15 -43.79
C ALA A 5 -29.48 5.21 -43.44
N VAL A 6 -28.65 5.79 -44.31
CA VAL A 6 -27.20 5.89 -44.08
C VAL A 6 -26.85 6.92 -43.01
N PHE A 7 -27.62 8.00 -42.87
CA PHE A 7 -27.39 9.01 -41.83
C PHE A 7 -27.73 8.53 -40.42
N VAL A 8 -28.73 7.66 -40.27
CA VAL A 8 -29.12 7.11 -38.95
C VAL A 8 -28.06 6.14 -38.42
N VAL A 9 -27.41 5.35 -39.29
CA VAL A 9 -26.35 4.42 -38.90
C VAL A 9 -25.05 5.15 -38.53
N ILE A 10 -24.72 6.27 -39.18
CA ILE A 10 -23.54 7.08 -38.84
C ILE A 10 -23.75 7.85 -37.54
N SER A 11 -24.96 8.34 -37.26
CA SER A 11 -25.28 8.99 -35.97
C SER A 11 -25.31 8.01 -34.78
N LEU A 12 -25.64 6.73 -35.02
CA LEU A 12 -25.55 5.67 -34.00
C LEU A 12 -24.11 5.20 -33.75
N LEU A 13 -23.23 5.26 -34.75
CA LEU A 13 -21.80 4.93 -34.60
C LEU A 13 -20.96 6.08 -34.00
N LEU A 14 -21.45 7.33 -34.04
CA LEU A 14 -20.81 8.46 -33.37
C LEU A 14 -21.13 8.56 -31.87
N LEU A 15 -22.09 7.77 -31.37
CA LEU A 15 -22.37 7.62 -29.93
C LEU A 15 -21.52 6.53 -29.26
N SER A 16 -20.86 5.67 -30.04
CA SER A 16 -19.96 4.61 -29.53
C SER A 16 -18.51 5.07 -29.24
N ALA A 17 -18.22 6.38 -29.28
CA ALA A 17 -16.93 6.92 -28.84
C ALA A 17 -16.88 7.19 -27.30
N CYS A 18 -18.02 7.16 -26.62
CA CYS A 18 -18.14 7.37 -25.18
C CYS A 18 -17.98 6.04 -24.43
N GLY A 19 -16.77 5.76 -23.95
CA GLY A 19 -16.57 4.75 -22.90
C GLY A 19 -17.08 5.29 -21.56
N PRO A 20 -17.24 4.43 -20.53
CA PRO A 20 -17.74 4.87 -19.24
C PRO A 20 -16.81 5.91 -18.60
N SER A 21 -17.36 6.80 -17.79
CA SER A 21 -16.56 7.72 -16.98
C SER A 21 -15.86 6.98 -15.83
N HIS A 22 -14.86 7.61 -15.22
CA HIS A 22 -14.24 7.08 -14.00
C HIS A 22 -15.27 6.86 -12.89
N GLN A 23 -16.22 7.80 -12.72
CA GLN A 23 -17.29 7.68 -11.72
C GLN A 23 -18.19 6.48 -11.99
N GLU A 24 -18.61 6.27 -13.24
CA GLU A 24 -19.47 5.14 -13.61
C GLU A 24 -18.78 3.80 -13.33
N VAL A 25 -17.48 3.70 -13.64
CA VAL A 25 -16.70 2.51 -13.29
C VAL A 25 -16.55 2.38 -11.77
N ALA A 26 -16.21 3.44 -11.05
CA ALA A 26 -16.06 3.40 -9.60
C ALA A 26 -17.36 2.98 -8.88
N ASP A 27 -18.51 3.47 -9.32
CA ASP A 27 -19.82 3.14 -8.77
C ASP A 27 -20.19 1.66 -8.96
N GLU A 28 -19.76 1.04 -10.07
CA GLU A 28 -19.92 -0.40 -10.30
C GLU A 28 -19.25 -1.25 -9.22
N TYR A 29 -18.07 -0.83 -8.75
CA TYR A 29 -17.29 -1.58 -7.75
C TYR A 29 -17.49 -1.09 -6.31
N LYS A 30 -18.07 0.10 -6.10
CA LYS A 30 -18.14 0.81 -4.80
C LYS A 30 -18.54 -0.10 -3.64
N GLN A 31 -19.65 -0.82 -3.74
CA GLN A 31 -20.13 -1.68 -2.65
C GLN A 31 -19.18 -2.85 -2.35
N ARG A 32 -18.58 -3.45 -3.38
CA ARG A 32 -17.64 -4.56 -3.21
C ARG A 32 -16.34 -4.09 -2.57
N ILE A 33 -15.86 -2.90 -2.97
CA ILE A 33 -14.67 -2.28 -2.39
C ILE A 33 -14.91 -1.88 -0.94
N LEU A 34 -16.06 -1.29 -0.62
CA LEU A 34 -16.42 -0.97 0.76
C LEU A 34 -16.50 -2.23 1.63
N LYS A 35 -17.05 -3.33 1.11
CA LYS A 35 -17.01 -4.63 1.81
C LYS A 35 -15.57 -5.10 2.02
N LYS A 36 -14.74 -5.08 0.99
CA LYS A 36 -13.32 -5.49 1.07
C LYS A 36 -12.53 -4.60 2.04
N LYS A 37 -12.80 -3.29 2.09
CA LYS A 37 -12.27 -2.36 3.09
C LYS A 37 -12.60 -2.86 4.50
N THR A 38 -13.85 -3.21 4.76
CA THR A 38 -14.27 -3.74 6.06
C THR A 38 -13.52 -5.03 6.43
N GLU A 39 -13.33 -5.95 5.48
CA GLU A 39 -12.54 -7.18 5.69
C GLU A 39 -11.08 -6.87 6.05
N ILE A 40 -10.43 -5.96 5.29
CA ILE A 40 -9.04 -5.53 5.54
C ILE A 40 -8.90 -4.86 6.91
N VAL A 41 -9.82 -3.96 7.25
CA VAL A 41 -9.82 -3.26 8.55
C VAL A 41 -10.09 -4.25 9.68
N ALA A 42 -10.97 -5.24 9.50
CA ALA A 42 -11.21 -6.28 10.49
C ALA A 42 -9.94 -7.13 10.74
N ALA A 43 -9.23 -7.53 9.68
CA ALA A 43 -7.94 -8.20 9.81
C ALA A 43 -6.92 -7.33 10.57
N ALA A 44 -6.86 -6.02 10.28
CA ALA A 44 -5.96 -5.10 10.98
C ALA A 44 -6.32 -4.87 12.46
N LYS A 45 -7.61 -4.91 12.81
CA LYS A 45 -8.08 -4.83 14.19
C LYS A 45 -7.79 -6.11 14.97
N LEU A 46 -7.89 -7.28 14.35
CA LEU A 46 -7.51 -8.55 14.98
C LEU A 46 -6.07 -8.50 15.53
N LEU A 47 -5.15 -7.86 14.82
CA LEU A 47 -3.78 -7.67 15.31
C LEU A 47 -3.74 -6.88 16.63
N GLN A 48 -4.57 -5.85 16.80
CA GLN A 48 -4.66 -5.13 18.07
C GLN A 48 -5.07 -6.05 19.19
N ASP A 49 -6.13 -6.84 18.98
CA ASP A 49 -6.64 -7.77 19.99
C ASP A 49 -5.57 -8.79 20.39
N VAL A 50 -4.85 -9.35 19.41
CA VAL A 50 -3.73 -10.30 19.65
C VAL A 50 -2.58 -9.64 20.41
N LEU A 51 -2.23 -8.39 20.09
CA LEU A 51 -1.15 -7.67 20.77
C LEU A 51 -1.53 -7.23 22.19
N PHE A 52 -2.78 -6.77 22.41
CA PHE A 52 -3.27 -6.38 23.72
C PHE A 52 -3.46 -7.58 24.65
N GLN A 53 -4.03 -8.69 24.17
CA GLN A 53 -4.19 -9.91 24.98
C GLN A 53 -2.85 -10.49 25.44
N LYS A 54 -1.78 -10.34 24.65
CA LYS A 54 -0.41 -10.71 25.05
C LYS A 54 0.16 -9.84 26.17
N GLN A 55 -0.26 -8.58 26.29
CA GLN A 55 0.18 -7.72 27.40
C GLN A 55 -0.47 -8.14 28.73
N ASP A 56 -1.71 -8.61 28.68
CA ASP A 56 -2.48 -9.00 29.87
C ASP A 56 -2.26 -10.47 30.30
N GLN A 57 -1.77 -11.33 29.40
CA GLN A 57 -1.50 -12.74 29.69
C GLN A 57 -0.07 -13.12 29.31
N GLN A 58 0.83 -13.24 30.30
CA GLN A 58 2.22 -13.69 30.15
C GLN A 58 2.40 -15.10 29.55
N ASN A 59 1.34 -15.80 29.12
CA ASN A 59 1.37 -17.23 28.75
C ASN A 59 0.64 -17.62 27.45
N GLN A 60 0.26 -16.69 26.57
CA GLN A 60 -0.20 -17.10 25.23
C GLN A 60 0.98 -17.24 24.27
N GLY A 61 1.03 -18.37 23.56
CA GLY A 61 2.12 -18.75 22.67
C GLY A 61 2.56 -17.62 21.74
N SER A 62 3.88 -17.52 21.53
CA SER A 62 4.46 -16.60 20.56
C SER A 62 3.82 -16.81 19.19
N LEU A 63 3.51 -15.73 18.48
CA LEU A 63 3.10 -15.85 17.08
C LEU A 63 4.26 -16.50 16.30
N PRO A 64 3.98 -17.38 15.34
CA PRO A 64 5.02 -18.04 14.57
C PRO A 64 5.86 -16.99 13.83
N LEU A 65 7.17 -17.22 13.77
CA LEU A 65 8.08 -16.39 13.00
C LEU A 65 7.79 -16.59 11.51
N CYS A 66 7.78 -15.52 10.74
CA CYS A 66 7.51 -15.60 9.30
C CYS A 66 8.51 -16.48 8.56
N GLU A 67 9.73 -16.62 9.06
CA GLU A 67 10.78 -17.46 8.50
C GLU A 67 10.41 -18.95 8.53
N ASP A 68 9.54 -19.35 9.45
CA ASP A 68 9.07 -20.73 9.63
C ASP A 68 7.72 -21.00 8.94
N THR A 69 7.07 -19.96 8.40
CA THR A 69 5.72 -20.05 7.83
C THR A 69 5.76 -20.06 6.31
N LYS A 70 4.88 -20.84 5.69
CA LYS A 70 4.66 -20.86 4.24
C LYS A 70 3.31 -20.26 3.91
N ILE A 71 3.31 -19.17 3.15
CA ILE A 71 2.09 -18.46 2.76
C ILE A 71 2.19 -18.22 1.25
N PRO A 72 1.13 -18.52 0.46
CA PRO A 72 1.14 -18.34 -1.00
C PRO A 72 0.97 -16.87 -1.37
N LEU A 73 1.91 -16.03 -0.93
CA LEU A 73 1.97 -14.62 -1.27
C LEU A 73 2.45 -14.47 -2.71
N VAL A 74 1.72 -13.69 -3.51
CA VAL A 74 2.04 -13.42 -4.91
C VAL A 74 2.24 -11.93 -5.14
N PHE A 75 3.50 -11.55 -5.29
CA PHE A 75 3.95 -10.21 -5.66
C PHE A 75 4.30 -10.19 -7.15
N SER A 76 3.82 -9.19 -7.90
CA SER A 76 4.28 -8.99 -9.28
C SER A 76 5.74 -8.50 -9.31
N ARG A 77 6.34 -8.57 -10.51
CA ARG A 77 7.73 -8.22 -10.79
C ARG A 77 8.14 -6.79 -10.38
N TYR A 78 7.18 -5.88 -10.21
CA TYR A 78 7.39 -4.48 -9.82
C TYR A 78 6.84 -4.16 -8.42
N GLY A 79 6.47 -5.17 -7.63
CA GLY A 79 5.87 -4.97 -6.31
C GLY A 79 4.36 -4.68 -6.33
N ASN A 80 3.71 -4.65 -7.50
CA ASN A 80 2.25 -4.59 -7.58
C ASN A 80 1.69 -5.95 -7.13
N SER A 81 0.82 -5.93 -6.14
CA SER A 81 0.24 -7.11 -5.51
C SER A 81 -0.79 -7.80 -6.39
N SER A 82 -0.70 -9.11 -6.61
CA SER A 82 -1.82 -9.84 -7.23
C SER A 82 -2.81 -10.40 -6.19
N ASN A 83 -2.32 -10.84 -5.02
CA ASN A 83 -3.18 -11.27 -3.91
C ASN A 83 -2.78 -10.71 -2.53
N THR A 84 -1.71 -9.91 -2.44
CA THR A 84 -1.12 -9.50 -1.14
C THR A 84 -0.83 -8.00 -1.09
N THR A 85 -1.54 -7.23 -0.28
CA THR A 85 -1.23 -5.80 -0.11
C THR A 85 -0.32 -5.56 1.09
N ILE A 86 0.49 -4.51 1.04
CA ILE A 86 1.30 -4.04 2.17
C ILE A 86 0.70 -2.72 2.66
N ALA A 87 0.65 -2.51 3.98
CA ALA A 87 0.15 -1.27 4.55
C ALA A 87 0.73 -1.01 5.95
N MET A 88 0.82 0.27 6.33
CA MET A 88 1.04 0.65 7.72
C MET A 88 -0.22 0.42 8.55
N HIS A 89 -0.08 -0.18 9.72
CA HIS A 89 -1.18 -0.46 10.64
C HIS A 89 -1.92 0.82 11.04
N GLN A 90 -1.19 1.88 11.38
CA GLN A 90 -1.76 3.17 11.74
C GLN A 90 -2.53 3.82 10.58
N TRP A 91 -2.12 3.59 9.33
CA TRP A 91 -2.86 4.09 8.15
C TRP A 91 -4.21 3.40 8.03
N LEU A 92 -4.24 2.07 8.11
CA LEU A 92 -5.46 1.29 7.92
C LEU A 92 -6.50 1.53 9.02
N LEU A 93 -6.06 1.76 10.25
CA LEU A 93 -6.98 2.07 11.35
C LEU A 93 -7.54 3.49 11.29
N ASN A 94 -6.94 4.37 10.49
CA ASN A 94 -7.31 5.77 10.35
C ASN A 94 -7.66 6.13 8.90
N LEU A 95 -8.18 5.18 8.11
CA LEU A 95 -8.55 5.43 6.69
C LEU A 95 -9.50 6.62 6.53
N ASP A 96 -10.37 6.85 7.51
CA ASP A 96 -11.35 7.95 7.48
C ASP A 96 -10.76 9.26 8.06
N ASN A 97 -9.60 9.20 8.71
CA ASN A 97 -8.93 10.35 9.31
C ASN A 97 -7.65 10.73 8.55
N ARG A 98 -7.84 11.52 7.49
CA ARG A 98 -6.79 11.98 6.55
C ARG A 98 -5.72 12.88 7.17
N SER A 99 -5.87 13.31 8.42
CA SER A 99 -4.93 14.21 9.10
C SER A 99 -3.78 13.49 9.81
N HIS A 100 -3.88 12.17 9.99
CA HIS A 100 -2.87 11.42 10.74
C HIS A 100 -1.59 11.28 9.93
N LYS A 101 -0.56 12.03 10.34
CA LYS A 101 0.79 11.90 9.81
C LYS A 101 1.45 10.67 10.43
N ILE A 102 1.75 9.68 9.59
CA ILE A 102 2.54 8.53 10.00
C ILE A 102 4.01 8.94 9.93
N PRO A 103 4.77 8.82 11.03
CA PRO A 103 6.15 9.33 11.11
C PRO A 103 7.08 8.65 10.10
N PHE A 104 6.84 7.38 9.80
CA PHE A 104 7.49 6.62 8.74
C PHE A 104 6.47 5.73 8.04
N ASN A 105 6.32 5.88 6.73
CA ASN A 105 5.34 5.15 5.94
C ASN A 105 6.00 4.26 4.89
N LEU A 106 5.97 2.94 5.13
CA LEU A 106 6.13 1.97 4.05
C LEU A 106 4.79 1.90 3.32
N THR A 107 4.62 2.81 2.35
CA THR A 107 3.35 3.16 1.72
C THR A 107 2.53 1.94 1.32
N SER A 108 1.20 2.11 1.36
CA SER A 108 0.25 1.13 0.88
C SER A 108 0.43 0.80 -0.60
N SER A 109 -0.05 -0.39 -1.02
CA SER A 109 -0.25 -0.67 -2.45
C SER A 109 -1.06 0.47 -3.08
N TYR A 110 -0.51 1.08 -4.13
CA TYR A 110 -1.12 2.19 -4.85
C TYR A 110 -2.58 1.88 -5.21
N GLN A 111 -2.82 0.67 -5.71
CA GLN A 111 -4.16 0.20 -6.12
C GLN A 111 -5.14 0.15 -4.94
N LEU A 112 -4.71 -0.30 -3.75
CA LEU A 112 -5.58 -0.30 -2.57
C LEU A 112 -5.97 1.13 -2.20
N ARG A 113 -5.00 2.04 -2.14
CA ARG A 113 -5.27 3.44 -1.82
C ARG A 113 -6.21 4.07 -2.83
N GLU A 114 -5.93 3.87 -4.12
CA GLU A 114 -6.72 4.43 -5.21
C GLU A 114 -8.15 3.89 -5.22
N ALA A 115 -8.35 2.58 -5.11
CA ALA A 115 -9.70 1.99 -5.03
C ALA A 115 -10.48 2.52 -3.81
N LEU A 116 -9.81 2.68 -2.66
CA LEU A 116 -10.42 3.24 -1.47
C LEU A 116 -10.79 4.72 -1.66
N ASP A 117 -9.91 5.52 -2.23
CA ASP A 117 -10.14 6.94 -2.52
C ASP A 117 -11.37 7.11 -3.44
N TRP A 118 -11.44 6.35 -4.54
CA TRP A 118 -12.59 6.34 -5.46
C TRP A 118 -13.91 5.88 -4.83
N SER A 119 -13.84 5.00 -3.83
CA SER A 119 -15.02 4.50 -3.12
C SER A 119 -15.41 5.34 -1.90
N SER A 120 -14.63 6.37 -1.55
CA SER A 120 -14.79 7.16 -0.32
C SER A 120 -15.72 8.36 -0.50
N GLU A 121 -16.30 8.84 0.60
CA GLU A 121 -17.05 10.09 0.65
C GLU A 121 -16.44 11.04 1.71
N PRO A 122 -16.05 12.28 1.35
CA PRO A 122 -15.99 12.84 -0.01
C PRO A 122 -14.86 12.20 -0.86
N ASN A 123 -15.11 12.00 -2.16
CA ASN A 123 -14.13 11.42 -3.09
C ASN A 123 -13.06 12.48 -3.44
N PRO A 124 -11.77 12.26 -3.12
CA PRO A 124 -10.72 13.21 -3.47
C PRO A 124 -10.50 13.35 -4.99
N GLN A 125 -11.02 12.41 -5.79
CA GLN A 125 -10.94 12.39 -7.26
C GLN A 125 -12.12 13.10 -7.94
N ASP A 126 -12.92 13.86 -7.18
CA ASP A 126 -14.08 14.60 -7.70
C ASP A 126 -13.77 15.49 -8.92
N SER A 127 -12.53 15.98 -9.04
CA SER A 127 -12.10 16.83 -10.16
C SER A 127 -11.98 16.11 -11.50
N ILE A 128 -11.82 14.78 -11.51
CA ILE A 128 -11.59 13.97 -12.72
C ILE A 128 -12.66 12.89 -12.92
N LYS A 129 -13.66 12.82 -12.04
CA LYS A 129 -14.64 11.71 -12.01
C LYS A 129 -15.51 11.60 -13.26
N ASP A 130 -15.78 12.74 -13.92
CA ASP A 130 -16.60 12.81 -15.13
C ASP A 130 -15.76 12.58 -16.41
N GLU A 131 -14.43 12.48 -16.28
CA GLU A 131 -13.56 12.13 -17.40
C GLU A 131 -13.72 10.66 -17.77
N LYS A 132 -13.49 10.35 -19.04
CA LYS A 132 -13.52 8.97 -19.56
C LYS A 132 -12.50 8.12 -18.81
N ALA A 133 -12.93 6.95 -18.33
CA ALA A 133 -12.05 6.03 -17.63
C ALA A 133 -10.88 5.60 -18.51
N GLU A 134 -9.67 5.65 -17.95
CA GLU A 134 -8.47 5.15 -18.61
C GLU A 134 -8.53 3.63 -18.82
N GLU A 135 -7.79 3.15 -19.82
CA GLU A 135 -7.62 1.71 -20.04
C GLU A 135 -6.92 1.09 -18.81
N GLY A 136 -7.47 -0.01 -18.29
CA GLY A 136 -6.97 -0.64 -17.06
C GLY A 136 -7.54 -0.07 -15.75
N PHE A 137 -8.38 0.97 -15.78
CA PHE A 137 -8.97 1.54 -14.55
C PHE A 137 -9.76 0.50 -13.73
N ARG A 138 -10.44 -0.43 -14.41
CA ARG A 138 -11.14 -1.57 -13.78
C ARG A 138 -10.20 -2.51 -13.03
N GLU A 139 -8.98 -2.71 -13.54
CA GLU A 139 -8.01 -3.63 -12.95
C GLU A 139 -7.60 -3.18 -11.55
N ILE A 140 -7.60 -1.88 -11.26
CA ILE A 140 -7.34 -1.36 -9.91
C ILE A 140 -8.33 -1.96 -8.91
N PHE A 141 -9.62 -1.94 -9.22
CA PHE A 141 -10.66 -2.50 -8.35
C PHE A 141 -10.59 -4.01 -8.28
N GLU A 142 -10.39 -4.69 -9.40
CA GLU A 142 -10.31 -6.15 -9.44
C GLU A 142 -9.11 -6.69 -8.66
N ASN A 143 -7.95 -6.05 -8.77
CA ASN A 143 -6.76 -6.40 -7.99
C ASN A 143 -7.01 -6.23 -6.47
N VAL A 144 -7.70 -5.16 -6.05
CA VAL A 144 -8.05 -4.97 -4.64
C VAL A 144 -9.06 -6.00 -4.15
N LEU A 145 -10.02 -6.38 -4.98
CA LEU A 145 -10.99 -7.42 -4.66
C LEU A 145 -10.37 -8.81 -4.59
N GLY A 146 -9.31 -9.06 -5.37
CA GLY A 146 -8.51 -10.29 -5.37
C GLY A 146 -7.54 -10.42 -4.20
N LEU A 147 -7.46 -9.42 -3.30
CA LEU A 147 -6.60 -9.51 -2.12
C LEU A 147 -7.06 -10.60 -1.14
N GLU A 148 -6.14 -11.50 -0.85
CA GLU A 148 -6.26 -12.59 0.12
C GLU A 148 -5.42 -12.32 1.39
N TYR A 149 -4.29 -11.64 1.22
CA TYR A 149 -3.32 -11.40 2.28
C TYR A 149 -3.04 -9.92 2.49
N LEU A 150 -2.71 -9.59 3.74
CA LEU A 150 -2.34 -8.26 4.17
C LEU A 150 -1.03 -8.34 4.96
N VAL A 151 -0.02 -7.58 4.52
CA VAL A 151 1.19 -7.35 5.28
C VAL A 151 1.03 -6.04 6.05
N LEU A 152 0.99 -6.13 7.37
CA LEU A 152 0.90 -4.97 8.27
C LEU A 152 2.27 -4.62 8.82
N ASN A 153 2.66 -3.37 8.60
CA ASN A 153 3.85 -2.77 9.20
C ASN A 153 3.45 -1.89 10.38
N GLN A 154 4.12 -2.08 11.51
CA GLN A 154 4.02 -1.23 12.70
C GLN A 154 5.40 -0.67 13.02
N THR A 155 5.54 0.66 12.94
CA THR A 155 6.75 1.34 13.39
C THR A 155 6.89 1.20 14.90
N LEU A 156 8.02 0.68 15.35
CA LEU A 156 8.40 0.56 16.77
C LEU A 156 9.26 1.74 17.22
N ASP A 157 10.27 2.06 16.43
CA ASP A 157 11.15 3.21 16.62
C ASP A 157 11.41 3.87 15.27
N PHE A 158 11.53 5.20 15.28
CA PHE A 158 11.87 5.97 14.09
C PHE A 158 12.76 7.16 14.44
N GLN A 159 13.95 7.14 13.87
CA GLN A 159 14.93 8.20 13.95
C GLN A 159 15.06 8.82 12.57
N GLU A 160 14.52 10.02 12.43
CA GLU A 160 14.49 10.72 11.15
C GLU A 160 15.91 11.13 10.72
N PRO A 161 16.36 10.70 9.51
CA PRO A 161 17.64 11.13 8.99
C PRO A 161 17.58 12.61 8.62
N ARG A 162 18.66 13.34 8.86
CA ARG A 162 18.70 14.79 8.62
C ARG A 162 20.05 15.25 8.10
N MET A 163 20.01 16.09 7.06
CA MET A 163 21.12 16.96 6.71
C MET A 163 21.15 18.13 7.68
N LEU A 164 22.29 18.32 8.33
CA LEU A 164 22.56 19.44 9.22
C LEU A 164 23.22 20.59 8.46
N THR A 165 24.14 20.26 7.55
CA THR A 165 24.76 21.16 6.58
C THR A 165 24.97 20.39 5.26
N VAL A 166 25.55 21.04 4.24
CA VAL A 166 25.92 20.35 2.97
C VAL A 166 26.91 19.20 3.18
N ASP A 167 27.69 19.22 4.27
CA ASP A 167 28.73 18.22 4.58
C ASP A 167 28.48 17.46 5.89
N GLN A 168 27.49 17.87 6.67
CA GLN A 168 27.16 17.25 7.95
C GLN A 168 25.81 16.56 7.88
N TYR A 169 25.84 15.30 8.28
CA TYR A 169 24.73 14.38 8.13
C TYR A 169 24.54 13.60 9.43
N ARG A 170 23.27 13.46 9.84
CA ARG A 170 22.86 12.58 10.93
C ARG A 170 22.10 11.37 10.35
N PRO A 171 22.65 10.14 10.49
CA PRO A 171 21.96 8.92 10.14
C PRO A 171 20.59 8.80 10.79
N GLY A 172 19.68 8.16 10.06
CA GLY A 172 18.36 7.78 10.53
C GLY A 172 18.21 6.27 10.53
N ALA A 173 17.27 5.80 11.33
CA ALA A 173 16.97 4.39 11.50
C ALA A 173 15.48 4.21 11.68
N VAL A 174 14.96 3.06 11.28
CA VAL A 174 13.59 2.65 11.57
C VAL A 174 13.55 1.19 11.97
N SER A 175 12.87 0.90 13.06
CA SER A 175 12.56 -0.47 13.48
C SER A 175 11.08 -0.74 13.25
N VAL A 176 10.78 -1.82 12.54
CA VAL A 176 9.43 -2.18 12.10
C VAL A 176 9.10 -3.60 12.53
N SER A 177 7.94 -3.78 13.17
CA SER A 177 7.29 -5.08 13.26
C SER A 177 6.43 -5.30 12.01
N MET A 178 6.63 -6.44 11.36
CA MET A 178 5.86 -6.89 10.21
C MET A 178 5.00 -8.08 10.60
N TYR A 179 3.73 -8.04 10.22
CA TYR A 179 2.79 -9.14 10.40
C TYR A 179 2.20 -9.52 9.05
N VAL A 180 2.05 -10.82 8.80
CA VAL A 180 1.32 -11.30 7.63
C VAL A 180 -0.02 -11.85 8.10
N LEU A 181 -1.10 -11.40 7.47
CA LEU A 181 -2.46 -11.72 7.85
C LEU A 181 -3.22 -12.29 6.65
N SER A 182 -4.11 -13.25 6.93
CA SER A 182 -5.20 -13.59 6.03
C SER A 182 -6.31 -12.56 6.19
N ILE A 183 -6.88 -12.09 5.07
CA ILE A 183 -8.02 -11.16 5.05
C ILE A 183 -9.32 -11.90 5.35
N SER A 184 -9.50 -13.11 4.82
CA SER A 184 -10.74 -13.88 4.96
C SER A 184 -10.48 -15.40 4.94
N PRO A 185 -10.71 -16.12 6.06
CA PRO A 185 -11.06 -15.60 7.38
C PRO A 185 -9.90 -14.79 7.99
N PRO A 186 -10.18 -13.76 8.81
CA PRO A 186 -9.14 -12.92 9.39
C PRO A 186 -8.29 -13.72 10.39
N ALA A 187 -6.98 -13.77 10.15
CA ALA A 187 -6.03 -14.48 11.03
C ALA A 187 -4.64 -13.85 10.93
N VAL A 188 -3.92 -13.77 12.05
CA VAL A 188 -2.48 -13.43 12.05
C VAL A 188 -1.69 -14.70 11.76
N LEU A 189 -1.03 -14.74 10.62
CA LEU A 189 -0.35 -15.94 10.11
C LEU A 189 1.10 -16.04 10.60
N CYS A 190 1.80 -14.91 10.69
CA CYS A 190 3.15 -14.84 11.22
C CYS A 190 3.57 -13.42 11.60
N GLN A 191 4.67 -13.32 12.32
CA GLN A 191 5.34 -12.06 12.65
C GLN A 191 6.83 -12.09 12.30
N SER A 192 7.39 -10.93 12.03
CA SER A 192 8.84 -10.71 11.91
C SER A 192 9.15 -9.29 12.34
N SER A 193 10.42 -8.99 12.59
CA SER A 193 10.89 -7.61 12.71
C SER A 193 12.07 -7.37 11.79
N PHE A 194 12.31 -6.10 11.45
CA PHE A 194 13.53 -5.66 10.79
C PHE A 194 13.86 -4.24 11.19
N THR A 195 15.13 -3.90 11.07
CA THR A 195 15.65 -2.55 11.22
C THR A 195 16.30 -2.15 9.91
N ALA A 196 16.02 -0.93 9.45
CA ALA A 196 16.68 -0.32 8.33
C ALA A 196 17.35 0.97 8.78
N GLU A 197 18.53 1.21 8.23
CA GLU A 197 19.36 2.35 8.56
C GLU A 197 19.80 3.00 7.26
N THR A 198 19.87 4.32 7.28
CA THR A 198 20.53 5.05 6.21
C THR A 198 22.05 4.83 6.28
N PRO A 199 22.79 4.83 5.15
CA PRO A 199 24.23 4.63 5.17
C PRO A 199 24.98 5.63 6.06
N ASP A 200 25.94 5.15 6.85
CA ASP A 200 26.79 5.98 7.75
C ASP A 200 27.53 7.12 7.03
N LYS A 201 27.78 6.92 5.73
CA LYS A 201 28.39 7.91 4.85
C LYS A 201 27.55 8.07 3.60
N VAL A 202 26.82 9.15 3.58
CA VAL A 202 26.36 9.76 2.34
C VAL A 202 27.55 10.53 1.79
N THR A 203 28.25 10.00 0.78
CA THR A 203 29.31 10.77 0.13
C THR A 203 28.70 11.99 -0.55
N SER A 204 29.28 13.17 -0.40
CA SER A 204 28.86 14.44 -1.01
C SER A 204 28.56 14.34 -2.51
N HIS A 205 29.16 13.39 -3.22
CA HIS A 205 28.89 13.08 -4.63
C HIS A 205 27.53 12.43 -4.94
N GLN A 206 26.87 11.78 -3.98
CA GLN A 206 25.53 11.22 -4.22
C GLN A 206 24.44 12.30 -4.23
N PHE A 207 24.72 13.47 -3.64
CA PHE A 207 23.77 14.56 -3.54
C PHE A 207 24.34 15.93 -3.94
N SER A 208 25.50 15.96 -4.60
CA SER A 208 26.07 17.19 -5.19
C SER A 208 25.14 17.85 -6.21
N ASP A 209 24.17 17.08 -6.72
CA ASP A 209 23.15 17.54 -7.65
C ASP A 209 21.96 18.23 -6.95
N PHE A 210 21.94 18.28 -5.61
CA PHE A 210 20.90 18.92 -4.81
C PHE A 210 21.44 20.19 -4.14
N PRO A 211 21.32 21.36 -4.80
CA PRO A 211 21.85 22.62 -4.30
C PRO A 211 21.12 23.17 -3.05
N ASP A 212 20.03 22.53 -2.62
CA ASP A 212 19.21 22.93 -1.47
C ASP A 212 19.09 21.78 -0.44
N LEU A 213 19.17 22.15 0.84
CA LEU A 213 18.97 21.29 2.01
C LEU A 213 17.61 20.57 1.99
N GLY A 214 16.57 21.18 1.42
CA GLY A 214 15.25 20.56 1.27
C GLY A 214 15.32 19.27 0.44
N ASN A 215 15.95 19.35 -0.73
CA ASN A 215 16.08 18.20 -1.63
C ASN A 215 17.02 17.12 -1.07
N ALA A 216 18.11 17.52 -0.41
CA ALA A 216 19.00 16.56 0.24
C ALA A 216 18.30 15.79 1.38
N ASN A 217 17.48 16.48 2.19
CA ASN A 217 16.67 15.82 3.22
C ASN A 217 15.62 14.86 2.62
N PHE A 218 15.01 15.22 1.49
CA PHE A 218 14.10 14.32 0.78
C PHE A 218 14.82 13.06 0.29
N ALA A 219 15.97 13.21 -0.36
CA ALA A 219 16.72 12.10 -0.93
C ALA A 219 17.19 11.10 0.14
N ILE A 220 17.65 11.59 1.29
CA ILE A 220 18.08 10.72 2.39
C ILE A 220 16.89 10.03 3.09
N ARG A 221 15.75 10.71 3.20
CA ARG A 221 14.54 10.02 3.67
C ARG A 221 14.15 8.91 2.69
N SER A 222 14.22 9.17 1.38
CA SER A 222 13.98 8.16 0.34
C SER A 222 14.88 6.95 0.51
N SER A 223 16.17 7.15 0.76
CA SER A 223 17.09 6.01 0.93
C SER A 223 16.72 5.14 2.13
N LEU A 224 16.26 5.72 3.24
CA LEU A 224 15.75 4.93 4.37
C LEU A 224 14.51 4.11 3.99
N PHE A 225 13.58 4.69 3.21
CA PHE A 225 12.40 3.98 2.71
C PHE A 225 12.80 2.81 1.81
N ASP A 226 13.78 3.00 0.94
CA ASP A 226 14.24 1.97 0.02
C ASP A 226 14.92 0.81 0.78
N GLN A 227 15.81 1.12 1.72
CA GLN A 227 16.43 0.11 2.60
C GLN A 227 15.39 -0.70 3.39
N ALA A 228 14.39 -0.02 3.97
CA ALA A 228 13.31 -0.66 4.70
C ALA A 228 12.44 -1.54 3.77
N ARG A 229 12.17 -1.10 2.55
CA ARG A 229 11.44 -1.89 1.54
C ARG A 229 12.24 -3.13 1.12
N GLU A 230 13.54 -2.99 0.91
CA GLU A 230 14.42 -4.12 0.58
C GLU A 230 14.45 -5.17 1.69
N ALA A 231 14.60 -4.74 2.95
CA ALA A 231 14.56 -5.62 4.12
C ALA A 231 13.22 -6.36 4.22
N GLN A 232 12.10 -5.65 4.07
CA GLN A 232 10.76 -6.24 4.04
C GLN A 232 10.62 -7.27 2.91
N LEU A 233 11.00 -6.91 1.68
CA LEU A 233 10.89 -7.80 0.53
C LEU A 233 11.77 -9.06 0.69
N ALA A 234 12.94 -8.94 1.32
CA ALA A 234 13.78 -10.10 1.61
C ALA A 234 13.07 -11.11 2.53
N ILE A 235 12.35 -10.64 3.55
CA ILE A 235 11.55 -11.51 4.42
C ILE A 235 10.38 -12.11 3.63
N LEU A 236 9.60 -11.29 2.93
CA LEU A 236 8.42 -11.75 2.18
C LEU A 236 8.78 -12.78 1.09
N LYS A 237 9.95 -12.65 0.46
CA LYS A 237 10.48 -13.66 -0.48
C LYS A 237 10.75 -15.01 0.20
N LYS A 238 11.26 -15.03 1.43
CA LYS A 238 11.46 -16.29 2.18
C LYS A 238 10.12 -16.96 2.53
N VAL A 239 9.13 -16.15 2.90
CA VAL A 239 7.76 -16.60 3.18
C VAL A 239 7.10 -17.21 1.94
N SER A 240 7.29 -16.60 0.77
CA SER A 240 6.65 -17.00 -0.49
C SER A 240 7.37 -18.12 -1.25
N ALA A 241 8.71 -18.17 -1.24
CA ALA A 241 9.53 -19.05 -2.08
C ALA A 241 9.45 -20.55 -1.74
N ASN A 242 8.62 -20.94 -0.78
CA ASN A 242 8.45 -22.33 -0.35
C ASN A 242 7.19 -23.00 -0.90
N VAL A 243 6.49 -22.37 -1.85
CA VAL A 243 5.37 -22.95 -2.61
C VAL A 243 5.93 -23.57 -3.89
N LYS A 244 6.01 -24.90 -3.91
CA LYS A 244 6.30 -25.70 -5.11
C LYS A 244 5.01 -26.03 -5.85
#